data_AF-A0A257PU39-F1
#
_entry.id   AF-A0A257PU39-F1
#
_cell.length_a   1.000
_cell.length_b   1.000
_cell.length_c   1.000
_cell.angle_alpha   90.00
_cell.angle_beta   90.00
_cell.angle_gamma   90.00
#
_symmetry.space_group_name_H-M   'P 1'
#
loop_
_entity.id
_entity.type
_entity.pdbx_description
1 polymer ?
#
loop_
_entity_poly.entity_id
_entity_poly.type
_entity_poly.pdbx_seq_one_letter_code
_entity_poly.pdbx_strand_id
1 'polypeptide(L)'
;MQVGGGALLEYLPQETIVFDGFALRRRLTVDLAADALFVGIESVVFGRQAHGERVMTGSLHDTVSLRREGVLLLQDSTRIEGNIDAMLSRKAVADGNIATANIIYAGNDAATRLLKVREDLGGAGCLAGASAFNDVLRVRLLAPDAASLRRVAVAVLGLCRDGRPLP
;
A
#
# COMPACT_ATOMS: atom_id res chain seq x y z
N MET A 1 -12.48 -10.85 -3.28
CA MET A 1 -12.34 -11.55 -1.99
C MET A 1 -13.57 -11.21 -1.17
N GLN A 2 -14.16 -12.18 -0.47
CA GLN A 2 -15.32 -11.95 0.40
C GLN A 2 -14.92 -12.26 1.84
N VAL A 3 -15.30 -11.39 2.78
CA VAL A 3 -14.98 -11.54 4.20
C VAL A 3 -16.28 -11.61 4.98
N GLY A 4 -16.52 -12.76 5.61
CA GLY A 4 -17.74 -13.02 6.38
C GLY A 4 -17.80 -12.24 7.69
N GLY A 5 -18.97 -12.23 8.32
CA GLY A 5 -19.19 -11.53 9.58
C GLY A 5 -18.24 -11.99 10.69
N GLY A 6 -17.75 -11.04 11.48
CA GLY A 6 -16.76 -11.25 12.54
C GLY A 6 -15.38 -11.71 12.09
N ALA A 7 -15.14 -11.86 10.78
CA ALA A 7 -13.85 -12.33 10.27
C ALA A 7 -12.88 -11.18 9.98
N LEU A 8 -11.59 -11.50 10.06
CA LEU A 8 -10.50 -10.65 9.60
C LEU A 8 -9.81 -11.32 8.42
N LEU A 9 -9.67 -10.60 7.31
CA LEU A 9 -8.81 -10.99 6.20
C LEU A 9 -7.51 -10.19 6.21
N GLU A 10 -6.37 -10.90 6.19
CA GLU A 10 -5.03 -10.32 6.09
C GLU A 10 -4.42 -10.65 4.72
N TYR A 11 -4.36 -9.65 3.83
CA TYR A 11 -3.75 -9.76 2.51
C TYR A 11 -2.36 -9.14 2.52
N LEU A 12 -1.34 -9.97 2.79
CA LEU A 12 0.03 -9.53 3.03
C LEU A 12 1.02 -10.17 2.04
N PRO A 13 0.89 -9.91 0.72
CA PRO A 13 1.81 -10.47 -0.26
C PRO A 13 3.22 -9.90 -0.10
N GLN A 14 4.21 -10.66 -0.58
CA GLN A 14 5.57 -10.15 -0.75
C GLN A 14 5.59 -8.98 -1.77
N GLU A 15 6.60 -8.12 -1.64
CA GLU A 15 6.81 -6.98 -2.52
C GLU A 15 6.98 -7.42 -4.00
N THR A 16 6.25 -6.76 -4.90
CA THR A 16 6.38 -7.00 -6.34
C THR A 16 7.54 -6.19 -6.89
N ILE A 17 8.59 -6.85 -7.37
CA ILE A 17 9.71 -6.20 -8.07
C ILE A 17 9.43 -6.23 -9.57
N VAL A 18 9.37 -5.07 -10.21
CA VAL A 18 9.18 -4.93 -11.66
C VAL A 18 10.49 -4.59 -12.36
N PHE A 19 10.69 -5.13 -13.57
CA PHE A 19 11.90 -4.92 -14.38
C PHE A 19 11.63 -3.94 -15.52
N ASP A 20 12.68 -3.48 -16.20
CA ASP A 20 12.51 -2.63 -17.39
C ASP A 20 11.62 -3.30 -18.45
N GLY A 21 10.69 -2.53 -19.02
CA GLY A 21 9.69 -3.03 -19.96
C GLY A 21 8.49 -3.75 -19.34
N PHE A 22 8.28 -3.67 -18.02
CA PHE A 22 7.15 -4.34 -17.36
C PHE A 22 5.78 -3.85 -17.85
N ALA A 23 4.80 -4.74 -17.80
CA ALA A 23 3.39 -4.41 -18.00
C ALA A 23 2.56 -5.09 -16.89
N LEU A 24 2.37 -4.39 -15.77
CA LEU A 24 1.64 -4.88 -14.61
C LEU A 24 0.24 -4.27 -14.57
N ARG A 25 -0.78 -5.12 -14.63
CA ARG A 25 -2.17 -4.77 -14.36
C ARG A 25 -2.70 -5.65 -13.23
N ARG A 26 -2.98 -5.06 -12.06
CA ARG A 26 -3.56 -5.79 -10.92
C ARG A 26 -4.85 -5.14 -10.44
N ARG A 27 -5.70 -5.97 -9.83
CA ARG A 27 -6.98 -5.55 -9.26
C ARG A 27 -7.22 -6.32 -7.97
N LEU A 28 -7.42 -5.57 -6.88
CA LEU A 28 -7.88 -6.08 -5.59
C LEU A 28 -9.31 -5.62 -5.36
N THR A 29 -10.25 -6.56 -5.28
CA THR A 29 -11.63 -6.29 -4.88
C THR A 29 -11.93 -7.03 -3.59
N VAL A 30 -12.39 -6.33 -2.57
CA VAL A 30 -12.72 -6.88 -1.25
C VAL A 30 -14.15 -6.46 -0.89
N ASP A 31 -14.99 -7.44 -0.60
CA ASP A 31 -16.36 -7.24 -0.14
C ASP A 31 -16.46 -7.72 1.31
N LEU A 32 -16.80 -6.80 2.21
CA LEU A 32 -16.87 -7.00 3.65
C LEU A 32 -18.33 -7.16 4.11
N ALA A 33 -18.57 -8.10 5.02
CA ALA A 33 -19.76 -8.09 5.86
C ALA A 33 -19.77 -6.90 6.83
N ALA A 34 -20.91 -6.60 7.44
CA ALA A 34 -21.14 -5.45 8.31
C ALA A 34 -20.06 -5.22 9.39
N ASP A 35 -19.55 -6.27 10.01
CA ASP A 35 -18.55 -6.24 11.09
C ASP A 35 -17.20 -6.88 10.69
N ALA A 36 -17.02 -7.22 9.41
CA ALA A 36 -15.77 -7.77 8.92
C ALA A 36 -14.63 -6.74 8.92
N LEU A 37 -13.41 -7.23 9.13
CA LEU A 37 -12.17 -6.45 9.13
C LEU A 37 -11.27 -6.84 7.95
N PHE A 38 -10.46 -5.89 7.49
CA PHE A 38 -9.46 -6.13 6.47
C PHE A 38 -8.16 -5.38 6.77
N VAL A 39 -7.04 -6.07 6.57
CA VAL A 39 -5.70 -5.48 6.54
C VAL A 39 -5.05 -5.93 5.23
N GLY A 40 -4.59 -4.99 4.41
CA GLY A 40 -3.96 -5.27 3.13
C GLY A 40 -2.73 -4.41 2.89
N ILE A 41 -1.75 -4.96 2.16
CA ILE A 41 -0.64 -4.20 1.59
C ILE A 41 -0.45 -4.52 0.12
N GLU A 42 -0.16 -3.47 -0.63
CA GLU A 42 0.21 -3.51 -2.03
C GLU A 42 1.50 -2.75 -2.23
N SER A 43 2.60 -3.47 -2.51
CA SER A 43 3.92 -2.88 -2.67
C SER A 43 4.53 -3.18 -4.04
N VAL A 44 5.21 -2.18 -4.60
CA VAL A 44 5.91 -2.25 -5.88
C VAL A 44 7.29 -1.62 -5.73
N VAL A 45 8.31 -2.32 -6.22
CA VAL A 45 9.69 -1.85 -6.31
C VAL A 45 10.10 -1.81 -7.77
N PHE A 46 10.52 -0.64 -8.25
CA PHE A 46 10.93 -0.42 -9.64
C PHE A 46 12.42 -0.74 -9.80
N GLY A 47 12.71 -1.91 -10.37
CA GLY A 47 14.05 -2.40 -10.65
C GLY A 47 14.78 -2.96 -9.43
N ARG A 48 15.91 -3.64 -9.68
CA ARG A 48 16.83 -4.07 -8.62
C ARG A 48 17.95 -3.04 -8.46
N GLN A 49 17.76 -2.11 -7.54
CA GLN A 49 18.74 -1.04 -7.28
C GLN A 49 20.14 -1.59 -6.91
N ALA A 50 20.21 -2.70 -6.19
CA ALA A 50 21.48 -3.35 -5.83
C ALA A 50 22.31 -3.79 -7.06
N HIS A 51 21.69 -3.92 -8.23
CA HIS A 51 22.33 -4.27 -9.50
C HIS A 51 22.40 -3.08 -10.47
N GLY A 52 22.09 -1.86 -10.03
CA GLY A 52 22.13 -0.65 -10.86
C GLY A 52 21.04 -0.56 -11.93
N GLU A 53 20.01 -1.40 -11.86
CA GLU A 53 18.91 -1.39 -12.82
C GLU A 53 18.08 -0.12 -12.68
N ARG A 54 17.83 0.55 -13.81
CA ARG A 54 16.86 1.65 -13.94
C ARG A 54 15.73 1.20 -14.85
N VAL A 55 14.50 1.35 -14.36
CA VAL A 55 13.29 1.04 -15.14
C VAL A 55 12.96 2.27 -15.97
N MET A 56 13.25 2.19 -17.26
CA MET A 56 13.02 3.30 -18.20
C MET A 56 11.64 3.23 -18.81
N THR A 57 11.16 2.03 -19.11
CA THR A 57 9.88 1.81 -19.79
C THR A 57 8.98 0.86 -18.99
N GLY A 58 7.67 1.08 -19.07
CA GLY A 58 6.69 0.15 -18.52
C GLY A 58 5.30 0.74 -18.34
N SER A 59 4.40 -0.07 -17.80
CA SER A 59 3.04 0.32 -17.43
C SER A 59 2.59 -0.37 -16.15
N LEU A 60 2.18 0.43 -15.16
CA LEU A 60 1.56 0.02 -13.90
C LEU A 60 0.11 0.50 -13.90
N HIS A 61 -0.82 -0.45 -13.82
CA HIS A 61 -2.24 -0.20 -13.62
C HIS A 61 -2.68 -0.97 -12.38
N ASP A 62 -2.88 -0.26 -11.29
CA ASP A 62 -3.21 -0.83 -9.99
C ASP A 62 -4.55 -0.30 -9.51
N THR A 63 -5.41 -1.16 -8.99
CA THR A 63 -6.78 -0.81 -8.61
C THR A 63 -7.20 -1.57 -7.36
N VAL A 64 -7.59 -0.82 -6.33
CA VAL A 64 -8.22 -1.37 -5.12
C VAL A 64 -9.66 -0.88 -5.01
N SER A 65 -10.57 -1.82 -4.80
CA SER A 65 -11.98 -1.56 -4.50
C SER A 65 -12.35 -2.28 -3.21
N LEU A 66 -12.87 -1.53 -2.24
CA LEU A 66 -13.36 -2.07 -0.98
C LEU A 66 -14.83 -1.70 -0.80
N ARG A 67 -15.68 -2.69 -0.51
CA ARG A 67 -17.09 -2.49 -0.20
C ARG A 67 -17.44 -3.10 1.15
N ARG A 68 -18.44 -2.54 1.85
CA ARG A 68 -19.07 -3.12 3.03
C ARG A 68 -20.57 -3.18 2.80
N GLU A 69 -21.16 -4.37 2.91
CA GLU A 69 -22.58 -4.60 2.63
C GLU A 69 -23.00 -4.02 1.26
N GLY A 70 -22.15 -4.20 0.24
CA GLY A 70 -22.36 -3.67 -1.11
C GLY A 70 -22.12 -2.16 -1.29
N VAL A 71 -21.90 -1.40 -0.21
CA VAL A 71 -21.59 0.04 -0.26
C VAL A 71 -20.10 0.28 -0.44
N LEU A 72 -19.73 1.14 -1.39
CA LEU A 72 -18.32 1.49 -1.66
C LEU A 72 -17.70 2.26 -0.49
N LEU A 73 -16.62 1.74 0.09
CA LEU A 73 -15.83 2.41 1.12
C LEU A 73 -14.59 3.10 0.53
N LEU A 74 -13.90 2.42 -0.39
CA LEU A 74 -12.67 2.92 -1.02
C LEU A 74 -12.61 2.47 -2.48
N GLN A 75 -12.23 3.40 -3.35
CA GLN A 75 -11.76 3.15 -4.71
C GLN A 75 -10.42 3.86 -4.88
N ASP A 76 -9.34 3.12 -5.07
CA ASP A 76 -8.02 3.66 -5.42
C ASP A 76 -7.61 3.15 -6.80
N SER A 77 -7.00 4.01 -7.60
CA SER A 77 -6.51 3.64 -8.92
C SER A 77 -5.23 4.39 -9.22
N THR A 78 -4.13 3.65 -9.34
CA THR A 78 -2.81 4.18 -9.66
C THR A 78 -2.44 3.77 -11.07
N ARG A 79 -2.08 4.76 -11.89
CA ARG A 79 -1.59 4.55 -13.26
C ARG A 79 -0.26 5.28 -13.46
N ILE A 80 0.78 4.53 -13.82
CA ILE A 80 2.11 5.05 -14.18
C ILE A 80 2.52 4.37 -15.47
N GLU A 81 2.81 5.14 -16.52
CA GLU A 81 3.13 4.60 -17.84
C GLU A 81 4.12 5.48 -18.59
N GLY A 82 4.77 4.91 -19.61
CA GLY A 82 5.73 5.61 -20.45
C GLY A 82 7.13 5.59 -19.84
N ASN A 83 7.77 6.77 -19.74
CA ASN A 83 9.10 6.88 -19.14
C ASN A 83 9.00 6.81 -17.60
N ILE A 84 9.25 5.62 -17.05
CA ILE A 84 9.03 5.32 -15.64
C ILE A 84 10.00 6.09 -14.74
N ASP A 85 11.29 6.10 -15.06
CA ASP A 85 12.32 6.84 -14.34
C ASP A 85 12.01 8.35 -14.27
N ALA A 86 11.60 8.94 -15.40
CA ALA A 86 11.20 10.34 -15.46
C ALA A 86 9.92 10.60 -14.63
N MET A 87 8.96 9.67 -14.64
CA MET A 87 7.73 9.77 -13.85
C MET A 87 8.02 9.72 -12.35
N LEU A 88 8.83 8.75 -11.90
CA LEU A 88 9.19 8.60 -10.48
C LEU A 88 10.02 9.78 -9.96
N SER A 89 10.83 10.41 -10.82
CA SER A 89 11.61 11.60 -10.48
C SER A 89 10.75 12.84 -10.16
N ARG A 90 9.46 12.84 -10.51
CA ARG A 90 8.57 13.99 -10.21
C ARG A 90 8.20 14.00 -8.73
N LYS A 91 8.32 15.17 -8.09
CA LYS A 91 7.93 15.41 -6.70
C LYS A 91 6.52 14.94 -6.35
N ALA A 92 5.57 15.17 -7.27
CA ALA A 92 4.17 14.80 -7.07
C ALA A 92 3.86 13.30 -7.28
N VAL A 93 4.85 12.51 -7.72
CA VAL A 93 4.70 11.08 -7.99
C VAL A 93 5.47 10.26 -6.97
N ALA A 94 6.79 10.34 -6.97
CA ALA A 94 7.63 9.59 -6.05
C ALA A 94 8.86 10.35 -5.54
N ASP A 95 9.13 11.57 -6.01
CA ASP A 95 10.29 12.38 -5.59
C ASP A 95 11.63 11.61 -5.66
N GLY A 96 11.82 10.83 -6.74
CA GLY A 96 13.01 10.00 -6.94
C GLY A 96 13.03 8.67 -6.17
N ASN A 97 12.00 8.37 -5.37
CA ASN A 97 11.86 7.08 -4.71
C ASN A 97 11.41 6.00 -5.70
N ILE A 98 11.86 4.77 -5.48
CA ILE A 98 11.59 3.62 -6.38
C ILE A 98 10.84 2.48 -5.69
N ALA A 99 10.58 2.57 -4.40
CA ALA A 99 9.83 1.58 -3.65
C ALA A 99 8.57 2.25 -3.09
N THR A 100 7.40 1.67 -3.37
CA THR A 100 6.11 2.22 -2.99
C THR A 100 5.26 1.18 -2.29
N ALA A 101 4.47 1.59 -1.30
CA ALA A 101 3.45 0.74 -0.69
C ALA A 101 2.16 1.50 -0.40
N ASN A 102 1.03 0.84 -0.65
CA ASN A 102 -0.29 1.22 -0.16
C ASN A 102 -0.70 0.20 0.91
N ILE A 103 -0.88 0.66 2.15
CA ILE A 103 -1.43 -0.15 3.25
C ILE A 103 -2.85 0.33 3.51
N ILE A 104 -3.77 -0.62 3.63
CA ILE A 104 -5.20 -0.38 3.82
C ILE A 104 -5.66 -1.19 5.04
N TYR A 105 -6.29 -0.50 5.98
CA TYR A 105 -7.03 -1.11 7.07
C TYR A 105 -8.50 -0.70 6.95
N ALA A 106 -9.43 -1.65 7.11
CA ALA A 106 -10.86 -1.38 7.15
C ALA A 106 -11.48 -1.93 8.43
N GLY A 107 -12.08 -1.04 9.21
CA GLY A 107 -12.69 -1.31 10.51
C GLY A 107 -13.16 -0.02 11.20
N ASN A 108 -14.12 -0.15 12.11
CA ASN A 108 -14.74 0.98 12.81
C ASN A 108 -13.76 1.78 13.70
N ASP A 109 -12.58 1.23 14.01
CA ASP A 109 -11.54 1.89 14.78
C ASP A 109 -10.46 2.58 13.90
N ALA A 110 -10.68 2.70 12.59
CA ALA A 110 -9.71 3.25 11.63
C ALA A 110 -9.20 4.66 12.01
N ALA A 111 -10.08 5.53 12.52
CA ALA A 111 -9.72 6.86 12.98
C ALA A 111 -8.81 6.82 14.22
N THR A 112 -9.01 5.86 15.13
CA THR A 112 -8.16 5.65 16.29
C THR A 112 -6.80 5.08 15.89
N ARG A 113 -6.78 4.13 14.94
CA ARG A 113 -5.52 3.57 14.39
C ARG A 113 -4.71 4.62 13.65
N LEU A 114 -5.36 5.56 12.96
CA LEU A 114 -4.70 6.68 12.29
C LEU A 114 -3.78 7.47 13.23
N LEU A 115 -4.23 7.73 14.46
CA LEU A 115 -3.44 8.50 15.43
C LEU A 115 -2.13 7.78 15.77
N LYS A 116 -2.21 6.47 16.08
CA LYS A 116 -1.04 5.63 16.37
C LYS A 116 -0.08 5.57 15.19
N VAL A 117 -0.61 5.42 13.97
CA VAL A 117 0.19 5.38 12.75
C VAL A 117 0.89 6.71 12.50
N ARG A 118 0.21 7.85 12.69
CA ARG A 118 0.83 9.17 12.48
C ARG A 118 1.95 9.46 13.45
N GLU A 119 1.80 9.02 14.70
CA GLU A 119 2.85 9.13 15.71
C GLU A 119 4.11 8.36 15.31
N ASP A 120 3.97 7.10 14.87
CA ASP A 120 5.08 6.26 14.41
C ASP A 120 5.74 6.79 13.12
N LEU A 121 4.94 7.27 12.16
CA LEU A 121 5.44 7.79 10.89
C LEU A 121 6.32 9.05 11.05
N GLY A 122 6.19 9.79 12.15
CA GLY A 122 6.98 11.00 12.43
C GLY A 122 8.50 10.76 12.43
N GLY A 123 8.95 9.51 12.61
CA GLY A 123 10.38 9.12 12.61
C GLY A 123 10.78 8.10 11.56
N ALA A 124 9.89 7.72 10.63
CA ALA A 124 10.04 6.52 9.81
C ALA A 124 11.15 6.58 8.73
N GLY A 125 11.76 7.75 8.48
CA GLY A 125 12.85 7.89 7.51
C GLY A 125 12.45 7.61 6.04
N CYS A 126 11.15 7.62 5.74
CA CYS A 126 10.60 7.50 4.40
C CYS A 126 9.55 8.60 4.17
N LEU A 127 9.22 8.88 2.91
CA LEU A 127 8.11 9.78 2.60
C LEU A 127 6.81 9.00 2.82
N ALA A 128 6.02 9.45 3.79
CA ALA A 128 4.80 8.75 4.19
C ALA A 128 3.63 9.71 4.40
N GLY A 129 2.42 9.18 4.20
CA GLY A 129 1.18 9.88 4.53
C GLY A 129 0.12 8.90 4.99
N ALA A 130 -0.64 9.29 6.01
CA ALA A 130 -1.74 8.49 6.55
C ALA A 130 -3.02 9.34 6.69
N SER A 131 -4.15 8.76 6.29
CA SER A 131 -5.49 9.36 6.37
C SER A 131 -6.54 8.29 6.65
N ALA A 132 -7.62 8.65 7.34
CA ALA A 132 -8.77 7.78 7.54
C ALA A 132 -10.05 8.46 7.07
N PHE A 133 -10.91 7.70 6.40
CA PHE A 133 -12.22 8.13 5.89
C PHE A 133 -13.11 6.89 5.70
N ASN A 134 -14.41 6.98 5.99
CA ASN A 134 -15.38 5.89 5.84
C ASN A 134 -14.91 4.54 6.43
N ASP A 135 -14.44 4.54 7.68
CA ASP A 135 -13.90 3.35 8.36
C ASP A 135 -12.72 2.67 7.65
N VAL A 136 -12.03 3.42 6.78
CA VAL A 136 -10.84 2.95 6.07
C VAL A 136 -9.67 3.86 6.42
N LEU A 137 -8.63 3.27 7.01
CA LEU A 137 -7.32 3.87 7.17
C LEU A 137 -6.47 3.50 5.96
N ARG A 138 -5.87 4.51 5.33
CA ARG A 138 -4.89 4.33 4.25
C ARG A 138 -3.55 4.93 4.66
N VAL A 139 -2.49 4.20 4.39
CA VAL A 139 -1.10 4.66 4.51
C VAL A 139 -0.40 4.50 3.17
N ARG A 140 0.26 5.55 2.70
CA ARG A 140 1.08 5.53 1.49
C ARG A 140 2.52 5.75 1.89
N LEU A 141 3.41 4.90 1.39
CA LEU A 141 4.84 4.94 1.66
C LEU A 141 5.61 5.05 0.34
N LEU A 142 6.65 5.86 0.35
CA LEU A 142 7.65 6.01 -0.70
C LEU A 142 9.03 5.92 -0.04
N ALA A 143 9.88 5.04 -0.57
CA ALA A 143 11.22 4.80 -0.04
C ALA A 143 12.25 4.64 -1.17
N PRO A 144 13.53 4.93 -0.87
CA PRO A 144 14.59 4.85 -1.88
C PRO A 144 14.91 3.41 -2.27
N ASP A 145 14.53 2.43 -1.45
CA ASP A 145 14.84 1.02 -1.66
C ASP A 145 13.82 0.10 -0.96
N ALA A 146 13.84 -1.18 -1.34
CA ALA A 146 12.91 -2.19 -0.81
C ALA A 146 13.10 -2.47 0.70
N ALA A 147 14.33 -2.41 1.21
CA ALA A 147 14.59 -2.68 2.62
C ALA A 147 14.05 -1.55 3.51
N SER A 148 14.24 -0.30 3.09
CA SER A 148 13.68 0.88 3.74
C SER A 148 12.15 0.87 3.70
N LEU A 149 11.55 0.51 2.57
CA LEU A 149 10.11 0.32 2.47
C LEU A 149 9.62 -0.75 3.45
N ARG A 150 10.27 -1.92 3.47
CA ARG A 150 9.88 -3.06 4.30
C ARG A 150 9.93 -2.73 5.78
N ARG A 151 10.98 -2.04 6.26
CA ARG A 151 11.10 -1.66 7.68
C ARG A 151 9.87 -0.86 8.15
N VAL A 152 9.49 0.16 7.39
CA VAL A 152 8.35 1.02 7.74
C VAL A 152 7.02 0.29 7.54
N ALA A 153 6.87 -0.46 6.45
CA ALA A 153 5.66 -1.23 6.18
C ALA A 153 5.37 -2.24 7.29
N VAL A 154 6.40 -2.94 7.79
CA VAL A 154 6.28 -3.89 8.90
C VAL A 154 5.80 -3.20 10.19
N ALA A 155 6.37 -2.03 10.52
CA ALA A 155 5.95 -1.26 11.69
C ALA A 155 4.47 -0.83 11.60
N VAL A 156 4.08 -0.25 10.46
CA VAL A 156 2.69 0.17 10.21
C VAL A 156 1.72 -1.01 10.23
N LEU A 157 2.09 -2.14 9.62
CA LEU A 157 1.28 -3.36 9.66
C LEU A 157 1.14 -3.90 11.10
N GLY A 158 2.17 -3.81 11.92
CA GLY A 158 2.10 -4.13 13.35
C GLY A 158 1.03 -3.30 14.06
N LEU A 159 0.97 -2.00 13.81
CA LEU A 159 -0.05 -1.10 14.38
C LEU A 159 -1.46 -1.40 13.85
N CYS A 160 -1.60 -1.83 12.59
CA CYS A 160 -2.88 -2.22 12.00
C CYS A 160 -3.37 -3.59 12.50
N ARG A 161 -2.48 -4.40 13.10
CA ARG A 161 -2.75 -5.79 13.51
C ARG A 161 -2.68 -5.99 15.02
N ASP A 162 -2.66 -4.90 15.78
CA ASP A 162 -2.54 -4.90 17.26
C ASP A 162 -1.31 -5.68 17.75
N GLY A 163 -0.18 -5.52 17.04
CA GLY A 163 1.09 -6.14 17.40
C GLY A 163 1.21 -7.63 17.08
N ARG A 164 0.21 -8.25 16.42
CA ARG A 164 0.31 -9.65 15.99
C ARG A 164 1.49 -9.84 15.03
N PRO A 165 2.30 -10.90 15.18
CA PRO A 165 3.47 -11.15 14.33
C PRO A 165 3.07 -11.33 12.87
N LEU A 166 3.90 -10.84 11.95
CA LEU A 166 3.72 -11.06 10.52
C LEU A 166 3.94 -12.55 10.20
N PRO A 167 3.11 -13.14 9.32
CA PRO A 167 3.30 -14.51 8.86
C PRO A 167 4.59 -14.68 8.04
#